data_AF-A0A1I5L2P7-F1
#
_entry.id   AF-A0A1I5L2P7-F1
#
_cell.length_a   1.000
_cell.length_b   1.000
_cell.length_c   1.000
_cell.angle_alpha   90.00
_cell.angle_beta   90.00
_cell.angle_gamma   90.00
#
_symmetry.space_group_name_H-M   'P 1'
#
loop_
_entity.id
_entity.type
_entity.pdbx_description
1 polymer ?
#
loop_
_entity_poly.entity_id
_entity_poly.type
_entity_poly.pdbx_seq_one_letter_code
_entity_poly.pdbx_strand_id
1 'polypeptide(L)'
;MIHEFREAIVSSGMLTDVEVREDIVVGRARVLAAQADVWVNVDPELEDGGAPDAKVLLHRIDQILGVSPTQWGLIIDQIVDEIEAAVGDEPVKESTSLRSDLVLKSVVVFAEATLLRFEAPRQFPDSWIHAQLDEQLGFDDLAIVARDVDAETMSFDTVDDLLDHVSKDNTSRES
;
A
#
# COMPACT_ATOMS: atom_id res chain seq x y z
N MET A 1 4.39 9.11 -24.59
CA MET A 1 3.39 8.42 -23.75
C MET A 1 3.56 8.75 -22.26
N ILE A 2 4.46 8.12 -21.49
CA ILE A 2 4.55 8.38 -20.04
C ILE A 2 4.83 9.87 -19.69
N HIS A 3 5.64 10.56 -20.49
CA HIS A 3 5.89 12.00 -20.31
C HIS A 3 4.67 12.87 -20.61
N GLU A 4 3.87 12.55 -21.63
CA GLU A 4 2.62 13.26 -21.94
C GLU A 4 1.58 13.02 -20.84
N PHE A 5 1.55 11.80 -20.30
CA PHE A 5 0.71 11.46 -19.16
C PHE A 5 1.10 12.22 -17.90
N ARG A 6 2.41 12.27 -17.59
CA ARG A 6 2.95 13.11 -16.52
C ARG A 6 2.56 14.57 -16.72
N GLU A 7 2.66 15.12 -17.94
CA GLU A 7 2.27 16.50 -18.23
C GLU A 7 0.76 16.73 -18.00
N ALA A 8 -0.09 15.76 -18.33
CA ALA A 8 -1.52 15.82 -18.05
C ALA A 8 -1.81 15.88 -16.54
N ILE A 9 -1.12 15.06 -15.73
CA ILE A 9 -1.23 15.08 -14.25
C ILE A 9 -0.70 16.40 -13.68
N VAL A 10 0.45 16.89 -14.14
CA VAL A 10 0.98 18.19 -13.71
C VAL A 10 -0.02 19.31 -14.04
N SER A 11 -0.62 19.27 -15.22
CA SER A 11 -1.57 20.29 -15.68
C SER A 11 -2.90 20.24 -14.94
N SER A 12 -3.29 19.09 -14.38
CA SER A 12 -4.53 18.98 -13.57
C SER A 12 -4.38 19.63 -12.19
N GLY A 13 -3.16 19.73 -11.67
CA GLY A 13 -2.88 20.28 -10.34
C GLY A 13 -3.36 19.39 -9.18
N MET A 14 -3.79 18.16 -9.45
CA MET A 14 -4.26 17.21 -8.42
C MET A 14 -3.12 16.67 -7.56
N LEU A 15 -1.94 16.50 -8.16
CA LEU A 15 -0.74 16.00 -7.49
C LEU A 15 0.35 17.07 -7.44
N THR A 16 1.14 17.02 -6.39
CA THR A 16 2.35 17.84 -6.19
C THR A 16 3.60 16.97 -6.29
N ASP A 17 4.77 17.57 -6.51
CA ASP A 17 6.06 16.86 -6.64
C ASP A 17 6.04 15.71 -7.66
N VAL A 18 5.39 15.96 -8.81
CA VAL A 18 5.14 14.93 -9.82
C VAL A 18 6.42 14.56 -10.58
N GLU A 19 6.76 13.29 -10.55
CA GLU A 19 7.89 12.70 -11.26
C GLU A 19 7.50 11.37 -11.92
N VAL A 20 8.32 10.93 -12.88
CA VAL A 20 8.20 9.58 -13.44
C VAL A 20 9.23 8.72 -12.74
N ARG A 21 8.80 7.57 -12.23
CA ARG A 21 9.68 6.53 -11.69
C ARG A 21 9.41 5.26 -12.48
N GLU A 22 10.44 4.76 -13.16
CA GLU A 22 10.32 3.59 -14.04
C GLU A 22 9.28 3.86 -15.14
N ASP A 23 8.11 3.23 -15.04
CA ASP A 23 6.97 3.29 -15.95
C ASP A 23 5.71 3.93 -15.33
N ILE A 24 5.78 4.36 -14.07
CA ILE A 24 4.66 5.00 -13.35
C ILE A 24 4.90 6.49 -13.11
N VAL A 25 3.81 7.23 -12.91
CA VAL A 25 3.87 8.63 -12.45
C VAL A 25 3.63 8.66 -10.95
N VAL A 26 4.53 9.27 -10.20
CA VAL A 26 4.44 9.40 -8.74
C VAL A 26 4.27 10.85 -8.37
N GLY A 27 3.42 11.13 -7.39
CA GLY A 27 3.25 12.46 -6.80
C GLY A 27 2.70 12.39 -5.38
N ARG A 28 2.48 13.56 -4.78
CA ARG A 28 1.93 13.71 -3.43
C ARG A 28 0.58 14.41 -3.47
N ALA A 29 -0.36 13.92 -2.67
CA ALA A 29 -1.65 14.55 -2.48
C ALA A 29 -2.21 14.26 -1.09
N ARG A 30 -3.28 14.95 -0.73
CA ARG A 30 -4.02 14.73 0.51
C ARG A 30 -5.33 14.02 0.21
N VAL A 31 -5.57 12.89 0.87
CA VAL A 31 -6.89 12.25 0.89
C VAL A 31 -7.67 12.88 2.04
N LEU A 32 -8.65 13.73 1.73
CA LEU A 32 -9.32 14.56 2.73
C LEU A 32 -10.06 13.74 3.78
N ALA A 33 -10.79 12.70 3.36
CA ALA A 33 -11.54 11.83 4.26
C ALA A 33 -10.63 11.01 5.21
N ALA A 34 -9.45 10.61 4.73
CA ALA A 34 -8.44 9.93 5.53
C ALA A 34 -7.61 10.89 6.39
N GLN A 35 -7.71 12.20 6.14
CA GLN A 35 -6.86 13.25 6.71
C GLN A 35 -5.35 12.95 6.57
N ALA A 36 -4.96 12.25 5.50
CA ALA A 36 -3.61 11.75 5.29
C ALA A 36 -2.98 12.40 4.05
N ASP A 37 -1.72 12.79 4.18
CA ASP A 37 -0.86 13.15 3.06
C ASP A 37 -0.15 11.88 2.59
N VAL A 38 -0.33 11.52 1.33
CA VAL A 38 0.05 10.20 0.78
C VAL A 38 0.87 10.33 -0.49
N TRP A 39 1.64 9.29 -0.78
CA TRP A 39 2.16 9.07 -2.12
C TRP A 39 1.06 8.51 -3.02
N VAL A 40 0.86 9.12 -4.17
CA VAL A 40 -0.02 8.63 -5.22
C VAL A 40 0.86 8.12 -6.35
N ASN A 41 0.75 6.83 -6.63
CA ASN A 41 1.39 6.17 -7.75
C ASN A 41 0.32 5.95 -8.81
N VAL A 42 0.58 6.37 -10.03
CA VAL A 42 -0.38 6.29 -11.13
C VAL A 42 0.23 5.41 -12.18
N ASP A 43 -0.36 4.23 -12.32
CA ASP A 43 0.09 3.20 -13.21
C ASP A 43 -0.79 3.22 -14.48
N PRO A 44 -0.23 3.57 -15.64
CA PRO A 44 -0.97 3.59 -16.89
C PRO A 44 -1.10 2.18 -17.52
N GLU A 45 -0.53 1.13 -16.93
CA GLU A 45 -0.69 -0.22 -17.47
C GLU A 45 -2.16 -0.67 -17.44
N LEU A 46 -2.53 -1.40 -18.49
CA LEU A 46 -3.84 -2.04 -18.65
C LEU A 46 -3.61 -3.54 -18.76
N GLU A 47 -4.46 -4.33 -18.11
CA GLU A 47 -4.35 -5.80 -18.13
C GLU A 47 -4.41 -6.38 -19.55
N ASP A 48 -5.06 -5.69 -20.49
CA ASP A 48 -5.25 -6.11 -21.87
C ASP A 48 -4.21 -5.55 -22.86
N GLY A 49 -3.23 -4.76 -22.38
CA GLY A 49 -2.20 -4.13 -23.20
C GLY A 49 -2.73 -3.01 -24.12
N GLY A 50 -3.92 -2.48 -23.82
CA GLY A 50 -4.49 -1.31 -24.50
C GLY A 50 -3.65 -0.03 -24.32
N ALA A 51 -4.10 1.06 -24.95
CA ALA A 51 -3.48 2.36 -24.74
C ALA A 51 -4.06 3.05 -23.49
N PRO A 52 -3.23 3.55 -22.56
CA PRO A 52 -3.69 4.25 -21.37
C PRO A 52 -4.52 5.49 -21.72
N ASP A 53 -5.72 5.60 -21.16
CA ASP A 53 -6.51 6.83 -21.20
C ASP A 53 -6.21 7.70 -19.98
N ALA A 54 -5.43 8.76 -20.21
CA ALA A 54 -5.09 9.75 -19.20
C ALA A 54 -6.32 10.36 -18.51
N LYS A 55 -7.45 10.49 -19.21
CA LYS A 55 -8.69 11.04 -18.62
C LYS A 55 -9.30 10.09 -17.61
N VAL A 56 -9.26 8.78 -17.88
CA VAL A 56 -9.75 7.77 -16.94
C VAL A 56 -8.92 7.83 -15.67
N LEU A 57 -7.59 7.79 -15.78
CA LEU A 57 -6.69 7.84 -14.62
C LEU A 57 -6.83 9.14 -13.82
N LEU A 58 -6.95 10.29 -14.49
CA LEU A 58 -7.23 11.57 -13.83
C LEU A 58 -8.58 11.57 -13.09
N HIS A 59 -9.61 10.96 -13.68
CA HIS A 59 -10.88 10.78 -13.01
C HIS A 59 -10.76 9.88 -11.78
N ARG A 60 -10.01 8.77 -11.86
CA ARG A 60 -9.76 7.89 -10.72
C ARG A 60 -9.02 8.60 -9.59
N ILE A 61 -8.00 9.40 -9.91
CA ILE A 61 -7.29 10.24 -8.93
C ILE A 61 -8.27 11.19 -8.24
N ASP A 62 -9.09 11.91 -9.01
CA ASP A 62 -10.10 12.81 -8.46
C ASP A 62 -11.08 12.09 -7.52
N GLN A 63 -11.57 10.90 -7.93
CA GLN A 63 -12.48 10.09 -7.14
C GLN A 63 -11.90 9.70 -5.77
N ILE A 64 -10.67 9.14 -5.72
CA ILE A 64 -10.08 8.70 -4.46
C ILE A 64 -9.65 9.88 -3.57
N LEU A 65 -9.10 10.95 -4.16
CA LEU A 65 -8.71 12.14 -3.38
C LEU A 65 -9.92 12.90 -2.82
N GLY A 66 -11.02 12.91 -3.59
CA GLY A 66 -12.29 13.56 -3.27
C GLY A 66 -13.32 12.66 -2.58
N VAL A 67 -12.94 11.43 -2.18
CA VAL A 67 -13.86 10.48 -1.55
C VAL A 67 -14.55 11.10 -0.33
N SER A 68 -15.86 10.88 -0.20
CA SER A 68 -16.62 11.45 0.92
C SER A 68 -16.25 10.77 2.25
N PRO A 69 -16.35 11.46 3.39
CA PRO A 69 -16.11 10.84 4.70
C PRO A 69 -17.00 9.64 4.99
N THR A 70 -18.24 9.66 4.49
CA THR A 70 -19.18 8.54 4.64
C THR A 70 -18.71 7.31 3.87
N GLN A 71 -18.34 7.48 2.59
CA GLN A 71 -17.85 6.38 1.76
C GLN A 71 -16.51 5.85 2.28
N TRP A 72 -15.61 6.74 2.69
CA TRP A 72 -14.35 6.35 3.33
C TRP A 72 -14.59 5.52 4.60
N GLY A 73 -15.57 5.92 5.43
CA GLY A 73 -15.96 5.15 6.60
C GLY A 73 -16.36 3.71 6.28
N LEU A 74 -17.17 3.54 5.22
CA LEU A 74 -17.60 2.22 4.73
C LEU A 74 -16.44 1.37 4.19
N ILE A 75 -15.52 1.98 3.44
CA ILE A 75 -14.31 1.30 2.97
C ILE A 75 -13.50 0.77 4.15
N ILE A 76 -13.28 1.61 5.18
CA ILE A 76 -12.53 1.18 6.36
C ILE A 76 -13.30 0.12 7.16
N ASP A 77 -14.63 0.21 7.25
CA ASP A 77 -15.44 -0.82 7.93
C ASP A 77 -15.27 -2.18 7.22
N GLN A 78 -15.37 -2.21 5.89
CA GLN A 78 -15.18 -3.45 5.11
C GLN A 78 -13.78 -4.04 5.25
N ILE A 79 -12.74 -3.19 5.22
CA ILE A 79 -11.34 -3.64 5.43
C ILE A 79 -11.18 -4.26 6.82
N VAL A 80 -11.73 -3.62 7.86
CA VAL A 80 -11.64 -4.12 9.23
C VAL A 80 -12.40 -5.44 9.39
N ASP A 81 -13.63 -5.51 8.85
CA ASP A 81 -14.46 -6.71 8.91
C ASP A 81 -13.77 -7.90 8.24
N GLU A 82 -13.12 -7.70 7.09
CA GLU A 82 -12.37 -8.77 6.39
C GLU A 82 -11.16 -9.25 7.20
N ILE A 83 -10.40 -8.32 7.81
CA ILE A 83 -9.25 -8.67 8.66
C ILE A 83 -9.71 -9.44 9.89
N GLU A 84 -10.74 -8.96 10.58
CA GLU A 84 -11.27 -9.61 11.79
C GLU A 84 -11.86 -10.99 11.47
N ALA A 85 -12.51 -11.15 10.31
CA ALA A 85 -12.99 -12.45 9.84
C ALA A 85 -11.85 -13.44 9.56
N ALA A 86 -10.72 -12.95 9.02
CA ALA A 86 -9.55 -13.78 8.74
C ALA A 86 -8.81 -14.22 10.03
N VAL A 87 -8.75 -13.36 11.06
CA VAL A 87 -8.13 -13.70 12.36
C VAL A 87 -9.04 -14.60 13.21
N GLY A 88 -10.36 -14.44 13.13
CA GLY A 88 -11.33 -15.22 13.90
C GLY A 88 -11.29 -14.92 15.40
N ASP A 89 -11.63 -15.91 16.24
CA ASP A 89 -11.73 -15.77 17.70
C ASP A 89 -10.38 -15.85 18.44
N GLU A 90 -9.26 -15.59 17.76
CA GLU A 90 -7.95 -15.64 18.42
C GLU A 90 -7.83 -14.55 19.50
N PRO A 91 -7.27 -14.88 20.68
CA PRO A 91 -7.14 -13.91 21.77
C PRO A 91 -6.14 -12.81 21.41
N VAL A 92 -6.66 -11.66 21.00
CA VAL A 92 -5.87 -10.46 20.70
C VAL A 92 -5.40 -9.81 22.01
N LYS A 93 -4.08 -9.70 22.19
CA LYS A 93 -3.49 -9.01 23.35
C LYS A 93 -3.54 -7.48 23.22
N GLU A 94 -3.54 -6.96 21.99
CA GLU A 94 -3.62 -5.53 21.71
C GLU A 94 -5.08 -5.06 21.74
N SER A 95 -5.37 -4.09 22.62
CA SER A 95 -6.73 -3.58 22.86
C SER A 95 -7.15 -2.42 21.95
N THR A 96 -6.21 -1.85 21.19
CA THR A 96 -6.50 -0.73 20.28
C THR A 96 -7.37 -1.21 19.12
N SER A 97 -8.46 -0.51 18.81
CA SER A 97 -9.28 -0.85 17.65
C SER A 97 -8.48 -0.74 16.35
N LEU A 98 -8.54 -1.77 15.50
CA LEU A 98 -7.87 -1.77 14.20
C LEU A 98 -8.28 -0.57 13.34
N ARG A 99 -9.58 -0.23 13.33
CA ARG A 99 -10.10 0.98 12.65
C ARG A 99 -9.34 2.25 13.02
N SER A 100 -8.97 2.40 14.29
CA SER A 100 -8.23 3.57 14.79
C SER A 100 -6.72 3.49 14.60
N ASP A 101 -6.21 2.29 14.32
CA ASP A 101 -4.78 2.02 14.12
C ASP A 101 -4.37 2.11 12.64
N LEU A 102 -5.33 1.96 11.71
CA LEU A 102 -5.09 2.08 10.28
C LEU A 102 -4.64 3.50 9.88
N VAL A 103 -3.45 3.58 9.29
CA VAL A 103 -2.86 4.82 8.75
C VAL A 103 -2.57 4.63 7.27
N LEU A 104 -3.30 5.35 6.41
CA LEU A 104 -3.07 5.34 4.97
C LEU A 104 -1.71 5.95 4.63
N LYS A 105 -0.89 5.27 3.83
CA LYS A 105 0.45 5.72 3.43
C LYS A 105 0.58 6.02 1.95
N SER A 106 -0.02 5.20 1.12
CA SER A 106 0.03 5.37 -0.33
C SER A 106 -1.22 4.84 -1.00
N VAL A 107 -1.46 5.39 -2.17
CA VAL A 107 -2.50 4.99 -3.10
C VAL A 107 -1.82 4.65 -4.42
N VAL A 108 -2.22 3.54 -5.05
CA VAL A 108 -1.89 3.22 -6.43
C VAL A 108 -3.18 3.27 -7.23
N VAL A 109 -3.16 4.02 -8.33
CA VAL A 109 -4.32 4.22 -9.20
C VAL A 109 -4.06 3.53 -10.53
N PHE A 110 -4.91 2.57 -10.86
CA PHE A 110 -5.01 1.92 -12.16
C PHE A 110 -6.27 2.43 -12.88
N ALA A 111 -6.47 2.04 -14.13
CA ALA A 111 -7.70 2.38 -14.85
C ALA A 111 -8.95 1.73 -14.24
N GLU A 112 -8.80 0.48 -13.77
CA GLU A 112 -9.90 -0.39 -13.33
C GLU A 112 -9.91 -0.65 -11.81
N ALA A 113 -8.85 -0.24 -11.10
CA ALA A 113 -8.73 -0.48 -9.66
C ALA A 113 -7.97 0.64 -8.94
N THR A 114 -8.13 0.68 -7.63
CA THR A 114 -7.33 1.52 -6.73
C THR A 114 -6.80 0.66 -5.58
N LEU A 115 -5.49 0.62 -5.40
CA LEU A 115 -4.86 -0.10 -4.30
C LEU A 115 -4.46 0.87 -3.19
N LEU A 116 -4.95 0.61 -1.98
CA LEU A 116 -4.63 1.36 -0.78
C LEU A 116 -3.61 0.58 0.05
N ARG A 117 -2.58 1.26 0.54
CA ARG A 117 -1.62 0.70 1.49
C ARG A 117 -1.73 1.38 2.84
N PHE A 118 -1.91 0.59 3.88
CA PHE A 118 -2.01 1.02 5.26
C PHE A 118 -0.90 0.43 6.14
N GLU A 119 -0.57 1.16 7.20
CA GLU A 119 0.04 0.61 8.40
C GLU A 119 -1.01 0.43 9.49
N ALA A 120 -0.80 -0.53 10.39
CA ALA A 120 -1.48 -0.61 11.67
C ALA A 120 -0.41 -0.83 12.76
N PRO A 121 0.24 0.25 13.26
CA PRO A 121 1.46 0.13 14.06
C PRO A 121 1.32 -0.66 15.38
N ARG A 122 0.11 -0.80 15.91
CA ARG A 122 -0.15 -1.54 17.16
C ARG A 122 -0.65 -2.96 16.87
N GLN A 123 -1.54 -3.12 15.90
CA GLN A 123 -2.15 -4.41 15.56
C GLN A 123 -1.24 -5.25 14.64
N PHE A 124 -0.61 -4.62 13.64
CA PHE A 124 0.25 -5.25 12.65
C PHE A 124 1.56 -4.45 12.44
N PRO A 125 2.42 -4.35 13.47
CA PRO A 125 3.63 -3.52 13.43
C PRO A 125 4.58 -3.90 12.30
N ASP A 126 4.66 -5.19 12.00
CA ASP A 126 5.61 -5.76 11.05
C ASP A 126 4.98 -6.10 9.69
N SER A 127 3.79 -5.57 9.39
CA SER A 127 3.09 -5.85 8.13
C SER A 127 2.63 -4.58 7.41
N TRP A 128 2.45 -4.72 6.10
CA TRP A 128 1.66 -3.85 5.25
C TRP A 128 0.28 -4.45 5.07
N ILE A 129 -0.75 -3.61 5.12
CA ILE A 129 -2.12 -3.98 4.79
C ILE A 129 -2.44 -3.36 3.43
N HIS A 130 -2.72 -4.19 2.44
CA HIS A 130 -3.10 -3.80 1.09
C HIS A 130 -4.59 -4.07 0.90
N ALA A 131 -5.35 -3.05 0.53
CA ALA A 131 -6.75 -3.20 0.15
C ALA A 131 -6.93 -2.78 -1.31
N GLN A 132 -7.57 -3.62 -2.11
CA GLN A 132 -7.94 -3.33 -3.48
C GLN A 132 -9.38 -2.85 -3.50
N LEU A 133 -9.59 -1.73 -4.19
CA LEU A 133 -10.90 -1.22 -4.52
C LEU A 133 -11.14 -1.34 -6.02
N ASP A 134 -12.37 -1.61 -6.39
CA ASP A 134 -12.84 -1.53 -7.76
C ASP A 134 -12.89 -0.08 -8.26
N GLU A 135 -13.29 0.04 -9.51
CA GLU A 135 -13.42 1.30 -10.22
C GLU A 135 -14.45 2.28 -9.64
N GLN A 136 -15.33 1.83 -8.74
CA GLN A 136 -16.34 2.64 -8.04
C GLN A 136 -15.97 2.88 -6.57
N LEU A 137 -14.75 2.51 -6.17
CA LEU A 137 -14.26 2.49 -4.80
C LEU A 137 -15.02 1.50 -3.89
N GLY A 138 -15.60 0.45 -4.48
CA GLY A 138 -16.10 -0.72 -3.76
C GLY A 138 -14.95 -1.64 -3.36
N PHE A 139 -15.02 -2.24 -2.17
CA PHE A 139 -14.01 -3.20 -1.72
C PHE A 139 -14.02 -4.46 -2.58
N ASP A 140 -12.85 -4.91 -3.00
CA ASP A 140 -12.66 -6.06 -3.89
C ASP A 140 -11.82 -7.17 -3.23
N ASP A 141 -10.62 -6.83 -2.75
CA ASP A 141 -9.70 -7.80 -2.15
C ASP A 141 -8.80 -7.18 -1.06
N LEU A 142 -8.18 -8.03 -0.24
CA LEU A 142 -7.27 -7.65 0.84
C LEU A 142 -6.12 -8.62 0.99
N ALA A 143 -4.91 -8.08 1.14
CA ALA A 143 -3.73 -8.84 1.51
C ALA A 143 -2.98 -8.19 2.68
N ILE A 144 -2.58 -9.01 3.66
CA ILE A 144 -1.63 -8.61 4.70
C ILE A 144 -0.28 -9.25 4.36
N VAL A 145 0.72 -8.42 4.12
CA VAL A 145 2.04 -8.86 3.70
C VAL A 145 3.04 -8.43 4.77
N ALA A 146 3.89 -9.36 5.22
CA ALA A 146 4.99 -9.01 6.10
C ALA A 146 5.81 -7.90 5.43
N ARG A 147 6.18 -6.88 6.19
CA ARG A 147 7.25 -5.99 5.74
C ARG A 147 8.47 -6.86 5.59
N ASP A 148 9.26 -6.61 4.55
CA ASP A 148 10.66 -6.99 4.62
C ASP A 148 11.22 -6.22 5.82
N VAL A 149 11.18 -6.86 7.00
CA VAL A 149 12.23 -6.67 7.99
C VAL A 149 13.48 -6.92 7.18
N ASP A 150 14.35 -5.92 7.10
CA ASP A 150 15.71 -6.12 6.61
C ASP A 150 16.21 -7.41 7.27
N ALA A 151 16.13 -8.54 6.54
CA ALA A 151 16.85 -9.72 6.89
C ALA A 151 18.27 -9.22 6.74
N GLU A 152 18.89 -8.87 7.87
CA GLU A 152 20.22 -8.31 7.93
C GLU A 152 21.07 -9.21 7.03
N THR A 153 21.40 -8.71 5.84
CA THR A 153 22.08 -9.52 4.83
C THR A 153 23.48 -9.65 5.37
N MET A 154 23.71 -10.74 6.09
CA MET A 154 25.03 -11.05 6.62
C MET A 154 25.89 -11.45 5.42
N SER A 155 26.73 -10.52 4.98
CA SER A 155 27.73 -10.80 3.97
C SER A 155 28.88 -11.57 4.62
N PHE A 156 29.18 -12.73 4.06
CA PHE A 156 30.36 -13.52 4.41
C PHE A 156 31.37 -13.37 3.29
N ASP A 157 32.62 -13.00 3.62
CA ASP A 157 33.69 -12.88 2.64
C ASP A 157 34.09 -14.25 2.08
N THR A 158 33.90 -15.31 2.88
CA THR A 158 34.20 -16.70 2.50
C THR A 158 33.15 -17.70 2.99
N VAL A 159 33.15 -18.89 2.39
CA VAL A 159 32.30 -20.00 2.82
C VAL A 159 32.66 -20.48 4.23
N ASP A 160 33.93 -20.33 4.65
CA ASP A 160 34.36 -20.69 6.00
C ASP A 160 33.74 -19.76 7.07
N ASP A 161 33.63 -18.47 6.79
CA ASP A 161 33.01 -17.49 7.71
C ASP A 161 31.51 -17.81 7.96
N LEU A 162 30.83 -18.31 6.94
CA LEU A 162 29.44 -18.79 7.05
C LEU A 162 29.35 -20.02 7.96
N LEU A 163 30.24 -21.00 7.81
CA LEU A 163 30.24 -22.23 8.61
C LEU A 163 30.58 -21.97 10.08
N ASP A 164 31.47 -21.01 10.33
CA ASP A 164 31.82 -20.56 11.68
C ASP A 164 30.64 -19.87 12.38
N HIS A 165 29.84 -19.10 11.64
CA HIS A 165 28.65 -18.45 12.17
C HIS A 165 27.56 -19.46 12.53
N VAL A 166 27.25 -20.40 11.62
CA VAL A 166 26.25 -21.46 11.86
C VAL A 166 26.64 -22.36 13.05
N SER A 167 27.93 -22.62 13.23
CA SER A 167 28.43 -23.41 14.37
C SER A 167 28.29 -22.69 15.72
N LYS A 168 28.40 -21.36 15.74
CA LYS A 168 28.21 -20.53 16.96
C LYS A 168 26.74 -20.40 17.35
N ASP A 169 25.84 -20.33 16.37
CA ASP A 169 24.40 -20.30 16.63
C ASP A 169 23.85 -21.62 17.19
N ASN A 170 24.35 -22.76 16.68
CA ASN A 170 23.91 -24.07 17.17
C ASN A 170 24.40 -24.37 18.60
N THR A 171 25.58 -23.87 18.98
CA THR A 171 26.09 -24.04 20.36
C THR A 171 25.35 -23.16 21.37
N SER A 172 24.72 -22.07 20.92
CA SER A 172 23.92 -21.17 21.77
C SER A 172 22.50 -21.69 22.05
N ARG A 173 22.00 -22.66 21.28
CA ARG A 173 20.67 -23.28 21.46
C ARG A 173 20.68 -24.53 22.36
N GLU A 174 21.85 -25.03 22.74
CA GLU A 174 22.01 -26.22 23.60
C GLU A 174 22.53 -25.90 25.02
N SER A 175 22.40 -24.64 25.47
CA SER A 175 22.74 -24.21 26.86
C SER A 175 21.54 -23.67 27.62
#